data_AF-A0A7X2TMN9-F1
#
_entry.id   AF-A0A7X2TMN9-F1
#
_cell.length_a   1.000
_cell.length_b   1.000
_cell.length_c   1.000
_cell.angle_alpha   90.00
_cell.angle_beta   90.00
_cell.angle_gamma   90.00
#
_symmetry.space_group_name_H-M   'P 1'
#
loop_
_entity.id
_entity.type
_entity.pdbx_description
1 polymer ?
#
loop_
_entity_poly.entity_id
_entity_poly.type
_entity_poly.pdbx_seq_one_letter_code
_entity_poly.pdbx_strand_id
1 'polypeptide(L)'
;MAEKIKVTPEQLKSTAARFSEEAETVRQLSELMMQIARSISGAWTGAAAAAYVSRLQALETDIRHLVQMIQSQSLNLQDMARNYTEAENLNAEAAGALARDVVSL
;
A
#
# COMPACT_ATOMS: atom_id res chain seq x y z
N MET A 1 16.82 25.12 -12.28
CA MET A 1 15.60 24.57 -12.90
C MET A 1 15.15 23.42 -12.01
N ALA A 2 14.10 23.62 -11.20
CA ALA A 2 13.60 22.58 -10.30
C ALA A 2 13.08 21.41 -11.15
N GLU A 3 13.53 20.20 -10.85
CA GLU A 3 12.99 18.98 -11.47
C GLU A 3 11.48 18.99 -11.28
N LYS A 4 10.75 19.15 -12.39
CA LYS A 4 9.30 19.19 -12.41
C LYS A 4 8.79 17.84 -11.91
N ILE A 5 8.34 17.80 -10.68
CA ILE A 5 7.81 16.63 -10.00
C ILE A 5 6.74 15.98 -10.89
N LYS A 6 6.97 14.71 -11.28
CA LYS A 6 6.06 13.97 -12.19
C LYS A 6 4.81 13.41 -11.48
N VAL A 7 4.81 13.35 -10.14
CA VAL A 7 3.71 12.80 -9.32
C VAL A 7 3.53 13.67 -8.07
N THR A 8 2.33 14.23 -7.86
CA THR A 8 2.09 15.15 -6.73
C THR A 8 1.92 14.40 -5.40
N PRO A 9 2.18 15.04 -4.25
CA PRO A 9 1.88 14.45 -2.94
C PRO A 9 0.43 13.96 -2.80
N GLU A 10 -0.53 14.65 -3.40
CA GLU A 10 -1.95 14.28 -3.41
C GLU A 10 -2.18 12.99 -4.19
N GLN A 11 -1.53 12.84 -5.35
CA GLN A 11 -1.59 11.61 -6.13
C GLN A 11 -1.01 10.43 -5.36
N LEU A 12 0.13 10.62 -4.69
CA LEU A 12 0.73 9.59 -3.83
C LEU A 12 -0.20 9.16 -2.70
N LYS A 13 -0.82 10.12 -1.99
CA LYS A 13 -1.78 9.84 -0.91
C LYS A 13 -3.03 9.10 -1.43
N SER A 14 -3.57 9.54 -2.57
CA SER A 14 -4.74 8.90 -3.19
C SER A 14 -4.43 7.46 -3.61
N THR A 15 -3.29 7.23 -4.26
CA THR A 15 -2.84 5.89 -4.64
C THR A 15 -2.58 5.01 -3.41
N ALA A 16 -1.97 5.55 -2.35
CA ALA A 16 -1.77 4.83 -1.09
C ALA A 16 -3.08 4.38 -0.45
N ALA A 17 -4.09 5.26 -0.43
CA ALA A 17 -5.42 4.93 0.09
C ALA A 17 -6.07 3.79 -0.71
N ARG A 18 -6.02 3.86 -2.04
CA ARG A 18 -6.53 2.80 -2.93
C ARG A 18 -5.84 1.46 -2.69
N PHE A 19 -4.50 1.44 -2.59
CA PHE A 19 -3.77 0.21 -2.27
C PHE A 19 -4.21 -0.39 -0.93
N SER A 20 -4.43 0.45 0.08
CA SER A 20 -4.88 -0.01 1.40
C SER A 20 -6.29 -0.63 1.35
N GLU A 21 -7.20 -0.02 0.59
CA GLU A 21 -8.58 -0.51 0.41
C GLU A 21 -8.63 -1.83 -0.38
N GLU A 22 -7.87 -1.91 -1.47
CA GLU A 22 -7.76 -3.13 -2.28
C GLU A 22 -7.10 -4.27 -1.46
N ALA A 23 -6.07 -3.97 -0.66
CA ALA A 23 -5.45 -4.96 0.24
C ALA A 23 -6.44 -5.53 1.26
N GLU A 24 -7.28 -4.68 1.85
CA GLU A 24 -8.30 -5.09 2.80
C GLU A 24 -9.38 -5.95 2.13
N THR A 25 -9.78 -5.59 0.91
CA THR A 25 -10.71 -6.40 0.10
C THR A 25 -10.15 -7.80 -0.18
N VAL A 26 -8.87 -7.88 -0.58
CA VAL A 26 -8.19 -9.16 -0.83
C VAL A 26 -8.12 -10.01 0.44
N ARG A 27 -7.83 -9.40 1.59
CA ARG A 27 -7.82 -10.08 2.90
C ARG A 27 -9.18 -10.69 3.21
N GLN A 28 -10.25 -9.92 3.11
CA GLN A 28 -11.61 -10.37 3.40
C GLN A 28 -12.06 -11.51 2.47
N LEU A 29 -11.81 -11.38 1.16
CA LEU A 29 -12.15 -12.43 0.20
C LEU A 29 -11.39 -13.73 0.50
N SER A 30 -10.12 -13.63 0.90
CA SER A 30 -9.31 -14.80 1.25
C SER A 30 -9.81 -15.50 2.51
N GLU A 31 -10.23 -14.74 3.51
CA GLU A 31 -10.85 -15.28 4.73
C GLU A 31 -12.17 -16.00 4.40
N LEU A 32 -13.01 -15.43 3.53
CA LEU A 32 -14.23 -16.07 3.05
C LEU A 32 -13.96 -17.37 2.30
N MET A 33 -12.96 -17.38 1.40
CA MET A 33 -12.55 -18.60 0.68
C MET A 33 -12.14 -19.72 1.65
N MET A 34 -11.40 -19.38 2.72
CA MET A 34 -10.98 -20.35 3.73
C MET A 34 -12.15 -20.87 4.57
N GLN A 35 -13.12 -20.02 4.90
CA GLN A 35 -14.33 -20.46 5.59
C GLN A 35 -15.12 -21.46 4.74
N ILE A 36 -15.28 -21.19 3.44
CA ILE A 36 -15.94 -22.09 2.48
C ILE A 36 -15.16 -23.41 2.35
N ALA A 37 -13.83 -23.36 2.24
CA ALA A 37 -13.01 -24.57 2.14
C ALA A 37 -13.17 -25.46 3.38
N ARG A 38 -13.17 -24.86 4.57
CA ARG A 38 -13.36 -25.59 5.84
C ARG A 38 -14.76 -26.18 5.96
N SER A 39 -15.81 -25.48 5.52
CA SER A 39 -17.19 -26.01 5.58
C SER A 39 -17.36 -27.24 4.68
N ILE A 40 -16.73 -27.26 3.51
CA ILE A 40 -16.77 -28.39 2.57
C ILE A 40 -15.98 -29.60 3.11
N SER A 41 -14.88 -29.37 3.84
CA SER A 41 -14.03 -30.45 4.38
C SER A 41 -14.75 -31.40 5.35
N GLY A 42 -15.87 -30.98 5.94
CA GLY A 42 -16.72 -31.85 6.78
C GLY A 42 -17.56 -32.86 5.97
N ALA A 43 -17.88 -32.53 4.72
CA ALA A 43 -18.66 -33.39 3.81
C ALA A 43 -17.78 -34.15 2.81
N TRP A 44 -16.60 -33.61 2.48
CA TRP A 44 -15.64 -34.18 1.53
C TRP A 44 -14.39 -34.69 2.25
N THR A 45 -14.25 -36.01 2.36
CA THR A 45 -13.15 -36.67 3.06
C THR A 45 -12.23 -37.44 2.10
N GLY A 46 -11.06 -37.87 2.59
CA GLY A 46 -10.08 -38.64 1.83
C GLY A 46 -8.83 -37.85 1.41
N ALA A 47 -7.87 -38.53 0.80
CA ALA A 47 -6.54 -37.96 0.49
C ALA A 47 -6.61 -36.73 -0.44
N ALA A 48 -7.54 -36.71 -1.39
CA ALA A 48 -7.75 -35.57 -2.29
C ALA A 48 -8.25 -34.32 -1.55
N ALA A 49 -9.20 -34.49 -0.62
CA ALA A 49 -9.71 -33.39 0.20
C ALA A 49 -8.61 -32.82 1.12
N ALA A 50 -7.81 -33.69 1.75
CA ALA A 50 -6.68 -33.27 2.57
C ALA A 50 -5.64 -32.47 1.77
N ALA A 51 -5.29 -32.93 0.56
CA ALA A 51 -4.37 -32.22 -0.33
C ALA A 51 -4.92 -30.85 -0.78
N TYR A 52 -6.22 -30.76 -1.05
CA TYR A 52 -6.87 -29.51 -1.43
C TYR A 52 -6.86 -28.49 -0.28
N VAL A 53 -7.25 -28.90 0.93
CA VAL A 53 -7.23 -28.04 2.13
C VAL A 53 -5.81 -27.56 2.43
N SER A 54 -4.82 -28.44 2.34
CA SER A 54 -3.41 -28.07 2.56
C SER A 54 -2.93 -27.01 1.56
N ARG A 55 -3.27 -27.14 0.27
CA ARG A 55 -2.95 -26.12 -0.74
C ARG A 55 -3.64 -24.78 -0.46
N LEU A 56 -4.88 -24.81 0.00
CA LEU A 56 -5.63 -23.60 0.36
C LEU A 56 -5.00 -22.87 1.56
N GLN A 57 -4.55 -23.60 2.57
CA GLN A 57 -3.84 -23.02 3.72
C GLN A 57 -2.49 -22.39 3.32
N ALA A 58 -1.76 -23.03 2.39
CA ALA A 58 -0.54 -22.45 1.84
C ALA A 58 -0.85 -21.15 1.09
N LEU A 59 -1.85 -21.17 0.20
CA LEU A 59 -2.29 -19.98 -0.54
C LEU A 59 -2.76 -18.85 0.39
N GLU A 60 -3.51 -19.16 1.45
CA GLU A 60 -3.93 -18.17 2.46
C GLU A 60 -2.71 -17.49 3.10
N THR A 61 -1.65 -18.25 3.36
CA THR A 61 -0.41 -17.71 3.93
C THR A 61 0.28 -16.78 2.95
N ASP A 62 0.37 -17.16 1.69
CA ASP A 62 0.96 -16.33 0.64
C ASP A 62 0.15 -15.04 0.44
N ILE A 63 -1.18 -15.11 0.44
CA ILE A 63 -2.04 -13.93 0.29
C ILE A 63 -1.90 -12.99 1.50
N ARG A 64 -1.80 -13.51 2.73
CA ARG A 64 -1.52 -12.68 3.91
C ARG A 64 -0.21 -11.91 3.75
N HIS A 65 0.82 -12.56 3.23
CA HIS A 65 2.10 -11.90 2.98
C HIS A 65 1.98 -10.81 1.89
N LEU A 66 1.25 -11.08 0.81
CA LEU A 66 0.96 -10.06 -0.22
C LEU A 66 0.20 -8.86 0.34
N VAL A 67 -0.81 -9.09 1.19
CA VAL A 67 -1.56 -8.01 1.86
C VAL A 67 -0.63 -7.15 2.71
N GLN A 68 0.27 -7.76 3.48
CA GLN A 68 1.27 -7.02 4.27
C GLN A 68 2.21 -6.19 3.39
N MET A 69 2.66 -6.74 2.26
CA MET A 69 3.50 -6.01 1.31
C MET A 69 2.77 -4.80 0.71
N ILE A 70 1.50 -4.96 0.32
CA ILE A 70 0.70 -3.86 -0.22
C ILE A 70 0.46 -2.77 0.83
N GLN A 71 0.17 -3.16 2.08
CA GLN A 71 0.05 -2.22 3.20
C GLN A 71 1.37 -1.46 3.44
N SER A 72 2.51 -2.15 3.41
CA SER A 72 3.82 -1.50 3.50
C SER A 72 4.05 -0.52 2.35
N GLN A 73 3.66 -0.88 1.12
CA GLN A 73 3.76 0.03 -0.02
C GLN A 73 2.87 1.26 0.14
N SER A 74 1.67 1.11 0.69
CA SER A 74 0.79 2.24 1.03
C SER A 74 1.46 3.19 2.04
N LEU A 75 2.08 2.66 3.10
CA LEU A 75 2.83 3.47 4.06
C LEU A 75 4.01 4.21 3.40
N ASN A 76 4.78 3.50 2.56
CA ASN A 76 5.91 4.10 1.85
C ASN A 76 5.46 5.26 0.93
N LEU A 77 4.30 5.15 0.27
CA LEU A 77 3.74 6.22 -0.56
C LEU A 77 3.30 7.43 0.28
N GLN A 78 2.76 7.20 1.48
CA GLN A 78 2.42 8.27 2.42
C GLN A 78 3.67 9.00 2.92
N ASP A 79 4.73 8.26 3.26
CA ASP A 79 6.01 8.82 3.67
C ASP A 79 6.67 9.63 2.54
N MET A 80 6.64 9.11 1.31
CA MET A 80 7.09 9.86 0.14
C MET A 80 6.30 11.16 -0.02
N ALA A 81 4.98 11.14 0.09
CA ALA A 81 4.16 12.34 0.00
C ALA A 81 4.53 13.38 1.06
N ARG A 82 4.80 12.94 2.31
CA ARG A 82 5.24 13.82 3.40
C ARG A 82 6.57 14.48 3.08
N ASN A 83 7.55 13.68 2.68
CA ASN A 83 8.89 14.16 2.36
C ASN A 83 8.88 15.16 1.20
N TYR A 84 8.02 14.94 0.19
CA TYR A 84 7.86 15.89 -0.90
C TYR A 84 7.24 17.22 -0.44
N THR A 85 6.20 17.19 0.39
CA THR A 85 5.60 18.41 0.95
C THR A 85 6.61 19.21 1.78
N GLU A 86 7.42 18.54 2.59
CA GLU A 86 8.45 19.17 3.41
C GLU A 86 9.54 19.81 2.54
N ALA A 87 10.04 19.08 1.54
CA ALA A 87 11.04 19.61 0.61
C ALA A 87 10.54 20.83 -0.18
N GLU A 88 9.28 20.82 -0.62
CA GLU A 88 8.69 21.95 -1.33
C GLU A 88 8.55 23.19 -0.42
N ASN A 89 8.12 23.01 0.83
CA ASN A 89 8.03 24.11 1.79
C ASN A 89 9.41 24.74 2.05
N LEU A 90 10.44 23.92 2.26
CA LEU A 90 11.82 24.39 2.46
C LEU A 90 12.34 25.15 1.22
N ASN A 91 12.05 24.65 0.02
CA ASN A 91 12.42 25.34 -1.22
C ASN A 91 11.68 26.69 -1.37
N ALA A 92 10.39 26.75 -1.02
CA ALA A 92 9.61 27.98 -1.05
C ALA A 92 10.13 29.03 -0.05
N GLU A 93 10.49 28.60 1.17
CA GLU A 93 11.12 29.46 2.18
C GLU A 93 12.48 30.00 1.70
N ALA A 94 13.35 29.13 1.17
CA ALA A 94 14.65 29.53 0.65
C ALA A 94 14.53 30.50 -0.53
N ALA A 95 13.60 30.26 -1.46
CA ALA A 95 13.32 31.17 -2.57
C ALA A 95 12.79 32.53 -2.09
N GLY A 96 11.92 32.53 -1.07
CA GLY A 96 11.40 33.74 -0.44
C GLY A 96 12.46 34.54 0.32
N ALA A 97 13.47 33.88 0.88
CA ALA A 97 14.63 34.52 1.50
C ALA A 97 15.57 35.15 0.46
N LEU A 98 15.89 34.41 -0.61
CA LEU A 98 16.70 34.92 -1.72
C LEU A 98 16.11 36.21 -2.31
N ALA A 99 14.79 36.30 -2.50
CA ALA A 99 14.13 37.49 -3.03
C ALA A 99 14.23 38.73 -2.10
N ARG A 100 14.43 38.56 -0.80
CA ARG A 100 14.60 39.68 0.15
C ARG A 100 16.03 40.22 0.14
N ASP A 101 17.02 39.38 -0.13
CA ASP A 101 18.44 39.76 -0.13
C ASP A 101 18.94 40.39 -1.44
N VAL A 102 18.14 40.38 -2.53
CA VAL A 102 18.55 41.00 -3.81
C VAL A 102 18.55 42.55 -3.76
N VAL A 103 17.99 43.18 -2.72
CA VAL A 103 18.09 44.63 -2.51
C VAL A 103 18.66 44.91 -1.13
N SER A 104 19.99 44.98 -1.04
CA SER A 104 20.69 45.65 0.06
C SER A 104 21.70 46.66 -0.52
N LEU A 105 21.34 47.95 -0.38
CA LEU A 105 22.07 49.22 -0.63
C LEU A 105 22.60 49.50 -2.04
#